data_AF-A0A9P3CKK1-F1
#
_entry.id   AF-A0A9P3CKK1-F1
#
_cell.length_a   1.000
_cell.length_b   1.000
_cell.length_c   1.000
_cell.angle_alpha   90.00
_cell.angle_beta   90.00
_cell.angle_gamma   90.00
#
_symmetry.space_group_name_H-M   'P 1'
#
loop_
_entity.id
_entity.type
_entity.pdbx_description
1 polymer ?
#
loop_
_entity_poly.entity_id
_entity_poly.type
_entity_poly.pdbx_seq_one_letter_code
_entity_poly.pdbx_strand_id
1 'polypeptide(L)'
;MVKLPEHHVLNYFYDNDGGCALTTLVHHERYHVIVDPKDLKDRSKAGKKIREQYQRLLQQVQAEASGDDATHQTAPLFVQEDEDEEDASDDEDSGVDVSSRSASTDASEDENEHDVGPPEALQRWMLRPLASTFKSNAPKQKAAKKQRTVQEWFHCPTHYYHLTISSGKLSAVEDSASESLTKRTDQLIPTINLPKYIQKLNVPSFAASEITVIDEAEGPAETPIHPTLVERDGKRYFLKAVNNAEPGPTKREIQIMKKLEAEGLHNELRVPLLRGLVHFDDDNSKSKMMGFLMDCIEEATPLTKMLSTEVPEEKRNAWAQESARMVDLLHQHDIIWGDSKGDNFMVDKHDDLWIIDFGGSYTEGWVDPELKDSEEGDDQGVRRLVNGLKDPENNTVGDEEEECNNESEEVARMQHQDEHLQSLKRKHKKSEEEEQEEANERAAKQQKRSGDKVDDDKIPFEEGKTVESTAAADNADDDVEMEESGTAEEEDEESSAEPKKTYCYCNGPDSGRMLACDGEQCKKEWFHFECLGFEEAPESKKWYCDDCLIVEEWKSMHFNVDRN
;
A
#
# COMPACT_ATOMS: atom_id res chain seq x y z
N MET A 1 -4.97 20.37 -34.19
CA MET A 1 -6.34 19.86 -33.82
C MET A 1 -7.02 20.80 -32.81
N VAL A 2 -8.05 20.38 -32.06
CA VAL A 2 -8.58 21.16 -30.92
C VAL A 2 -7.74 20.85 -29.68
N LYS A 3 -6.74 21.70 -29.38
CA LYS A 3 -5.93 21.56 -28.16
C LYS A 3 -6.80 21.75 -26.91
N LEU A 4 -6.76 20.73 -26.02
CA LEU A 4 -7.31 20.76 -24.67
C LEU A 4 -6.43 21.66 -23.76
N PRO A 5 -6.98 22.22 -22.68
CA PRO A 5 -6.16 22.83 -21.63
C PRO A 5 -5.40 21.76 -20.84
N GLU A 6 -4.50 22.23 -19.98
CA GLU A 6 -3.98 21.48 -18.83
C GLU A 6 -5.14 20.98 -17.97
N HIS A 7 -5.09 19.70 -17.60
CA HIS A 7 -6.14 19.00 -16.85
C HIS A 7 -5.53 17.81 -16.10
N HIS A 8 -6.08 17.50 -14.94
CA HIS A 8 -5.60 16.41 -14.09
C HIS A 8 -6.73 15.42 -13.84
N VAL A 9 -6.45 14.13 -13.88
CA VAL A 9 -7.45 13.08 -13.58
C VAL A 9 -7.61 12.94 -12.07
N LEU A 10 -8.85 12.98 -11.59
CA LEU A 10 -9.20 12.79 -10.18
C LEU A 10 -9.85 11.42 -9.90
N ASN A 11 -10.47 10.82 -10.91
CA ASN A 11 -10.95 9.44 -10.92
C ASN A 11 -11.27 9.04 -12.37
N TYR A 12 -11.01 7.80 -12.74
CA TYR A 12 -11.36 7.24 -14.04
C TYR A 12 -11.75 5.76 -13.86
N PHE A 13 -12.92 5.38 -14.37
CA PHE A 13 -13.35 3.97 -14.35
C PHE A 13 -14.30 3.64 -15.50
N TYR A 14 -14.49 2.34 -15.74
CA TYR A 14 -15.44 1.78 -16.69
C TYR A 14 -16.20 0.60 -16.05
N ASP A 15 -17.30 0.20 -16.68
CA ASP A 15 -18.12 -0.93 -16.26
C ASP A 15 -18.23 -2.02 -17.35
N ASN A 16 -18.76 -3.19 -16.95
CA ASN A 16 -18.89 -4.37 -17.80
C ASN A 16 -19.96 -4.22 -18.90
N ASP A 17 -20.86 -3.22 -18.82
CA ASP A 17 -21.81 -2.87 -19.88
C ASP A 17 -21.16 -1.97 -20.96
N GLY A 18 -19.89 -1.57 -20.76
CA GLY A 18 -19.14 -0.66 -21.61
C GLY A 18 -19.38 0.82 -21.29
N GLY A 19 -19.99 1.13 -20.15
CA GLY A 19 -20.07 2.48 -19.61
C GLY A 19 -18.72 2.95 -19.09
N CYS A 20 -18.51 4.28 -19.08
CA CYS A 20 -17.29 4.89 -18.58
C CYS A 20 -17.58 6.24 -17.91
N ALA A 21 -16.84 6.55 -16.84
CA ALA A 21 -16.93 7.83 -16.14
C ALA A 21 -15.54 8.37 -15.80
N LEU A 22 -15.36 9.66 -16.04
CA LEU A 22 -14.11 10.38 -15.86
C LEU A 22 -14.37 11.65 -15.03
N THR A 23 -13.64 11.83 -13.94
CA THR A 23 -13.60 13.06 -13.16
C THR A 23 -12.26 13.74 -13.38
N THR A 24 -12.25 14.99 -13.86
CA THR A 24 -11.03 15.79 -14.04
C THR A 24 -11.10 17.15 -13.37
N LEU A 25 -9.97 17.65 -12.89
CA LEU A 25 -9.78 19.06 -12.51
C LEU A 25 -9.31 19.85 -13.73
N VAL A 26 -10.02 20.92 -14.10
CA VAL A 26 -9.67 21.81 -15.22
C VAL A 26 -9.86 23.25 -14.77
N HIS A 27 -8.81 24.08 -14.85
CA HIS A 27 -8.83 25.48 -14.39
C HIS A 27 -9.36 25.70 -12.96
N HIS A 28 -9.15 24.72 -12.06
CA HIS A 28 -9.67 24.68 -10.67
C HIS A 28 -11.19 24.42 -10.52
N GLU A 29 -11.88 24.02 -11.58
CA GLU A 29 -13.25 23.46 -11.55
C GLU A 29 -13.21 21.95 -11.82
N ARG A 30 -14.12 21.18 -11.21
CA ARG A 30 -14.24 19.73 -11.41
C ARG A 30 -15.26 19.44 -12.51
N TYR A 31 -14.93 18.52 -13.40
CA TYR A 31 -15.80 18.05 -14.48
C TYR A 31 -15.96 16.53 -14.37
N HIS A 32 -17.20 16.06 -14.23
CA HIS A 32 -17.54 14.63 -14.26
C HIS A 32 -18.24 14.31 -15.58
N VAL A 33 -17.57 13.55 -16.43
CA VAL A 33 -18.02 13.19 -17.79
C VAL A 33 -18.36 11.71 -17.84
N ILE A 34 -19.58 11.40 -18.26
CA ILE A 34 -20.12 10.03 -18.36
C ILE A 34 -20.36 9.66 -19.83
N VAL A 35 -20.10 8.39 -20.16
CA VAL A 35 -20.48 7.75 -21.41
C VAL A 35 -21.32 6.52 -21.09
N ASP A 36 -22.61 6.54 -21.43
CA ASP A 36 -23.42 5.34 -21.54
C ASP A 36 -23.50 4.92 -23.03
N PRO A 37 -23.11 3.69 -23.41
CA PRO A 37 -23.34 3.15 -24.76
C PRO A 37 -24.80 3.26 -25.24
N LYS A 38 -25.75 3.36 -24.30
CA LYS A 38 -27.17 3.60 -24.57
C LYS A 38 -27.45 4.98 -25.18
N ASP A 39 -26.59 5.97 -25.01
CA ASP A 39 -26.77 7.33 -25.54
C ASP A 39 -25.89 7.65 -26.76
N LEU A 40 -24.91 6.77 -27.05
CA LEU A 40 -24.17 6.75 -28.32
C LEU A 40 -25.00 6.18 -29.51
N LYS A 41 -26.33 6.29 -29.49
CA LYS A 41 -27.27 5.63 -30.42
C LYS A 41 -27.57 6.41 -31.71
N ASP A 42 -26.54 6.86 -32.44
CA ASP A 42 -26.73 7.34 -33.81
C ASP A 42 -26.66 6.19 -34.85
N ARG A 43 -27.52 6.30 -35.87
CA ARG A 43 -27.63 5.41 -37.05
C ARG A 43 -26.84 5.93 -38.26
N SER A 44 -26.39 7.19 -38.26
CA SER A 44 -25.61 7.78 -39.34
C SER A 44 -24.25 7.07 -39.53
N LYS A 45 -23.66 7.16 -40.73
CA LYS A 45 -22.33 6.57 -40.99
C LYS A 45 -21.23 7.18 -40.12
N ALA A 46 -21.35 8.45 -39.75
CA ALA A 46 -20.38 9.11 -38.87
C ALA A 46 -20.58 8.69 -37.40
N GLY A 47 -21.82 8.62 -36.93
CA GLY A 47 -22.12 8.18 -35.57
C GLY A 47 -21.80 6.71 -35.31
N LYS A 48 -21.88 5.86 -36.34
CA LYS A 48 -21.30 4.50 -36.32
C LYS A 48 -19.80 4.53 -36.02
N LYS A 49 -19.01 5.28 -36.82
CA LYS A 49 -17.56 5.42 -36.64
C LYS A 49 -17.16 5.94 -35.26
N ILE A 50 -17.91 6.91 -34.71
CA ILE A 50 -17.64 7.49 -33.39
C ILE A 50 -17.83 6.42 -32.28
N ARG A 51 -18.87 5.59 -32.38
CA ARG A 51 -19.09 4.48 -31.44
C ARG A 51 -18.09 3.34 -31.63
N GLU A 52 -17.74 3.02 -32.88
CA GLU A 52 -16.68 2.05 -33.23
C GLU A 52 -15.31 2.51 -32.67
N GLN A 53 -15.01 3.81 -32.70
CA GLN A 53 -13.82 4.40 -32.07
C GLN A 53 -13.85 4.28 -30.54
N TYR A 54 -14.98 4.63 -29.89
CA TYR A 54 -15.14 4.48 -28.44
C TYR A 54 -14.94 3.04 -27.98
N GLN A 55 -15.56 2.08 -28.68
CA GLN A 55 -15.45 0.66 -28.37
C GLN A 55 -14.00 0.16 -28.51
N ARG A 56 -13.28 0.57 -29.57
CA ARG A 56 -11.86 0.25 -29.72
C ARG A 56 -11.00 0.82 -28.58
N LEU A 57 -11.18 2.10 -28.24
CA LEU A 57 -10.40 2.74 -27.16
C LEU A 57 -10.65 2.04 -25.82
N LEU A 58 -11.90 1.73 -25.50
CA LEU A 58 -12.23 1.00 -24.26
C LEU A 58 -11.65 -0.41 -24.25
N GLN A 59 -11.65 -1.12 -25.38
CA GLN A 59 -11.02 -2.44 -25.50
C GLN A 59 -9.50 -2.39 -25.28
N GLN A 60 -8.82 -1.33 -25.71
CA GLN A 60 -7.37 -1.18 -25.48
C GLN A 60 -7.08 -0.97 -23.99
N VAL A 61 -7.85 -0.13 -23.29
CA VAL A 61 -7.76 0.05 -21.83
C VAL A 61 -8.06 -1.26 -21.08
N GLN A 62 -9.05 -2.02 -21.55
CA GLN A 62 -9.42 -3.30 -20.94
C GLN A 62 -8.36 -4.39 -21.13
N ALA A 63 -7.67 -4.43 -22.27
CA ALA A 63 -6.59 -5.40 -22.52
C ALA A 63 -5.35 -5.12 -21.65
N GLU A 64 -4.93 -3.86 -21.60
CA GLU A 64 -3.86 -3.36 -20.72
C GLU A 64 -4.14 -3.70 -19.25
N ALA A 65 -5.33 -3.38 -18.75
CA ALA A 65 -5.76 -3.69 -17.38
C ALA A 65 -6.03 -5.19 -17.10
N SER A 66 -6.04 -6.04 -18.13
CA SER A 66 -6.24 -7.51 -17.98
C SER A 66 -4.96 -8.32 -18.18
N GLY A 67 -3.87 -7.69 -18.63
CA GLY A 67 -2.61 -8.38 -18.94
C GLY A 67 -2.63 -9.19 -20.25
N ASP A 68 -3.61 -8.99 -21.13
CA ASP A 68 -3.65 -9.66 -22.45
C ASP A 68 -2.57 -9.14 -23.43
N ASP A 69 -1.81 -8.11 -23.04
CA ASP A 69 -0.61 -7.60 -23.71
C ASP A 69 0.64 -7.68 -22.80
N ALA A 70 0.62 -8.54 -21.77
CA ALA A 70 1.70 -8.70 -20.77
C ALA A 70 2.90 -9.51 -21.31
N THR A 71 3.47 -9.05 -22.43
CA THR A 71 4.82 -9.43 -22.89
C THR A 71 5.79 -8.26 -22.91
N HIS A 72 5.58 -7.28 -22.02
CA HIS A 72 6.68 -6.58 -21.36
C HIS A 72 6.69 -6.98 -19.88
N GLN A 73 7.76 -7.65 -19.48
CA GLN A 73 7.93 -8.18 -18.13
C GLN A 73 8.50 -7.11 -17.20
N THR A 74 7.88 -6.88 -16.06
CA THR A 74 8.63 -6.46 -14.87
C THR A 74 9.33 -7.69 -14.29
N ALA A 75 10.64 -7.59 -14.06
CA ALA A 75 11.50 -8.76 -13.95
C ALA A 75 11.30 -9.60 -12.67
N PRO A 76 11.30 -10.95 -12.78
CA PRO A 76 11.64 -11.82 -11.67
C PRO A 76 13.16 -11.96 -11.53
N LEU A 77 13.70 -11.57 -10.38
CA LEU A 77 15.10 -11.83 -10.00
C LEU A 77 15.29 -13.34 -9.73
N PHE A 78 15.78 -14.08 -10.73
CA PHE A 78 16.23 -15.49 -10.68
C PHE A 78 15.09 -16.53 -10.45
N VAL A 79 15.05 -17.74 -11.06
CA VAL A 79 16.01 -18.43 -11.95
C VAL A 79 15.37 -19.62 -12.74
N GLN A 80 15.86 -19.89 -13.96
CA GLN A 80 15.80 -21.17 -14.75
C GLN A 80 14.42 -21.71 -15.24
N GLU A 81 14.30 -22.50 -16.34
CA GLU A 81 15.31 -23.17 -17.21
C GLU A 81 14.78 -23.42 -18.66
N ASP A 82 15.63 -23.15 -19.68
CA ASP A 82 15.82 -23.73 -21.05
C ASP A 82 14.62 -23.95 -22.04
N GLU A 83 14.75 -24.16 -23.38
CA GLU A 83 15.88 -24.46 -24.32
C GLU A 83 15.82 -23.63 -25.65
N ASP A 84 16.97 -23.41 -26.29
CA ASP A 84 17.33 -23.19 -27.73
C ASP A 84 16.37 -22.55 -28.78
N GLU A 85 16.82 -21.47 -29.46
CA GLU A 85 17.33 -21.51 -30.87
C GLU A 85 17.97 -20.16 -31.32
N GLU A 86 18.80 -20.17 -32.37
CA GLU A 86 19.59 -19.02 -32.90
C GLU A 86 18.84 -18.24 -34.02
N ASP A 87 18.92 -16.90 -34.09
CA ASP A 87 19.44 -16.20 -35.31
C ASP A 87 19.61 -14.65 -35.25
N ALA A 88 20.55 -14.20 -36.08
CA ALA A 88 20.83 -12.86 -36.66
C ALA A 88 20.10 -11.54 -36.24
N SER A 89 20.92 -10.63 -35.69
CA SER A 89 21.09 -9.18 -36.04
C SER A 89 20.05 -8.38 -36.85
N ASP A 90 19.77 -7.16 -36.39
CA ASP A 90 20.06 -5.91 -37.13
C ASP A 90 20.16 -4.72 -36.14
N ASP A 91 21.06 -3.76 -36.40
CA ASP A 91 21.21 -2.52 -35.60
C ASP A 91 20.12 -1.48 -35.96
N GLU A 92 19.62 -0.69 -34.99
CA GLU A 92 19.46 0.79 -35.12
C GLU A 92 19.49 1.48 -33.74
N ASP A 93 19.97 2.72 -33.72
CA ASP A 93 20.32 3.54 -32.54
C ASP A 93 19.24 4.58 -32.23
N SER A 94 18.84 4.73 -30.95
CA SER A 94 17.91 5.77 -30.47
C SER A 94 17.98 6.00 -28.94
N GLY A 95 19.13 6.47 -28.43
CA GLY A 95 19.23 6.91 -27.03
C GLY A 95 18.37 8.16 -26.70
N VAL A 96 17.85 8.24 -25.47
CA VAL A 96 17.00 9.36 -24.98
C VAL A 96 17.53 9.94 -23.67
N ASP A 97 18.12 11.14 -23.75
CA ASP A 97 18.62 11.92 -22.61
C ASP A 97 17.48 12.49 -21.75
N VAL A 98 17.45 12.14 -20.46
CA VAL A 98 16.46 12.62 -19.46
C VAL A 98 17.00 13.75 -18.55
N SER A 99 17.77 14.68 -19.14
CA SER A 99 18.18 15.92 -18.47
C SER A 99 17.03 16.92 -18.25
N SER A 100 16.97 17.47 -17.04
CA SER A 100 15.75 18.08 -16.49
C SER A 100 15.57 19.61 -16.69
N ARG A 101 14.31 20.05 -16.53
CA ARG A 101 13.80 21.36 -16.02
C ARG A 101 13.02 22.24 -17.00
N SER A 102 12.04 22.91 -16.40
CA SER A 102 11.05 23.80 -17.00
C SER A 102 11.64 25.11 -17.56
N ALA A 103 11.42 25.34 -18.86
CA ALA A 103 11.55 26.64 -19.50
C ALA A 103 10.38 26.87 -20.46
N SER A 104 9.71 28.03 -20.36
CA SER A 104 8.52 28.34 -21.16
C SER A 104 8.88 28.98 -22.50
N THR A 105 8.58 28.31 -23.61
CA THR A 105 8.63 28.87 -24.99
C THR A 105 7.44 28.43 -25.83
N ASP A 106 7.03 29.30 -26.76
CA ASP A 106 5.90 29.08 -27.67
C ASP A 106 6.31 28.32 -28.95
N ALA A 107 5.35 27.54 -29.46
CA ALA A 107 5.21 27.05 -30.83
C ALA A 107 6.30 26.15 -31.46
N SER A 108 5.94 24.88 -31.67
CA SER A 108 5.37 24.49 -32.98
C SER A 108 4.32 23.36 -32.81
N GLU A 109 3.69 22.90 -33.89
CA GLU A 109 2.60 21.91 -33.88
C GLU A 109 2.95 20.68 -34.73
N ASP A 110 2.32 19.54 -34.45
CA ASP A 110 2.40 18.21 -35.12
C ASP A 110 3.45 17.20 -34.60
N GLU A 111 3.41 16.89 -33.29
CA GLU A 111 4.01 15.67 -32.71
C GLU A 111 2.94 14.77 -32.03
N ASN A 112 3.07 13.47 -32.30
CA ASN A 112 2.39 12.29 -31.75
C ASN A 112 0.94 12.37 -31.21
N GLU A 113 -0.03 11.97 -32.05
CA GLU A 113 -1.33 11.38 -31.61
C GLU A 113 -1.25 9.83 -31.52
N HIS A 114 -0.03 9.27 -31.38
CA HIS A 114 0.26 7.83 -31.42
C HIS A 114 1.10 7.31 -30.23
N ASP A 115 1.44 8.19 -29.30
CA ASP A 115 2.49 8.00 -28.28
C ASP A 115 1.94 8.31 -26.88
N VAL A 116 0.74 7.81 -26.61
CA VAL A 116 0.04 7.96 -25.34
C VAL A 116 -0.75 6.71 -25.02
N GLY A 117 -0.68 6.28 -23.76
CA GLY A 117 -1.29 5.04 -23.30
C GLY A 117 -2.80 4.98 -23.56
N PRO A 118 -3.37 3.78 -23.73
CA PRO A 118 -4.81 3.59 -23.93
C PRO A 118 -5.73 4.40 -22.98
N PRO A 119 -5.45 4.57 -21.68
CA PRO A 119 -6.35 5.26 -20.75
C PRO A 119 -6.37 6.74 -21.09
N GLU A 120 -5.21 7.36 -21.32
CA GLU A 120 -5.12 8.76 -21.69
C GLU A 120 -5.74 9.01 -23.08
N ALA A 121 -5.59 8.06 -24.03
CA ALA A 121 -6.24 8.15 -25.34
C ALA A 121 -7.78 8.19 -25.23
N LEU A 122 -8.38 7.38 -24.34
CA LEU A 122 -9.82 7.40 -24.07
C LEU A 122 -10.24 8.63 -23.25
N GLN A 123 -9.48 9.03 -22.24
CA GLN A 123 -9.75 10.25 -21.45
C GLN A 123 -9.73 11.50 -22.33
N ARG A 124 -8.68 11.66 -23.17
CA ARG A 124 -8.59 12.71 -24.19
C ARG A 124 -9.77 12.64 -25.17
N TRP A 125 -10.28 11.46 -25.53
CA TRP A 125 -11.49 11.32 -26.37
C TRP A 125 -12.75 11.83 -25.65
N MET A 126 -12.92 11.50 -24.36
CA MET A 126 -14.06 11.95 -23.55
C MET A 126 -14.08 13.47 -23.32
N LEU A 127 -12.91 14.10 -23.20
CA LEU A 127 -12.79 15.54 -22.92
C LEU A 127 -12.89 16.42 -24.17
N ARG A 128 -12.58 15.90 -25.37
CA ARG A 128 -12.64 16.66 -26.65
C ARG A 128 -13.95 17.45 -26.88
N PRO A 129 -15.16 16.93 -26.58
CA PRO A 129 -16.40 17.69 -26.74
C PRO A 129 -16.55 18.90 -25.79
N LEU A 130 -15.88 18.89 -24.63
CA LEU A 130 -15.94 19.96 -23.62
C LEU A 130 -14.91 21.07 -23.89
N ALA A 131 -14.05 20.94 -24.91
CA ALA A 131 -12.94 21.87 -25.18
C ALA A 131 -13.36 23.34 -25.45
N SER A 132 -14.63 23.60 -25.79
CA SER A 132 -15.21 24.95 -25.83
C SER A 132 -15.67 25.44 -24.45
N THR A 133 -16.21 24.56 -23.61
CA THR A 133 -16.67 24.84 -22.24
C THR A 133 -15.50 25.21 -21.34
N PHE A 134 -14.41 24.45 -21.39
CA PHE A 134 -13.20 24.79 -20.64
C PHE A 134 -12.66 26.19 -21.00
N LYS A 135 -12.86 26.64 -22.25
CA LYS A 135 -12.45 27.97 -22.74
C LYS A 135 -13.45 29.08 -22.40
N SER A 136 -14.73 28.78 -22.12
CA SER A 136 -15.68 29.76 -21.57
C SER A 136 -15.53 29.95 -20.06
N ASN A 137 -15.17 28.88 -19.35
CA ASN A 137 -15.05 28.86 -17.89
C ASN A 137 -13.64 29.28 -17.41
N ALA A 138 -12.63 29.21 -18.28
CA ALA A 138 -11.27 29.68 -18.02
C ALA A 138 -11.24 31.06 -17.29
N PRO A 139 -10.54 31.17 -16.16
CA PRO A 139 -10.42 32.41 -15.39
C PRO A 139 -9.96 33.59 -16.26
N LYS A 140 -10.64 34.74 -16.13
CA LYS A 140 -10.44 35.93 -16.98
C LYS A 140 -9.19 36.74 -16.64
N GLN A 141 -8.02 36.07 -16.62
CA GLN A 141 -6.63 36.58 -16.61
C GLN A 141 -6.22 37.70 -15.62
N LYS A 142 -7.11 38.18 -14.73
CA LYS A 142 -6.83 39.28 -13.79
C LYS A 142 -7.32 39.05 -12.35
N ALA A 143 -8.00 37.94 -12.08
CA ALA A 143 -8.00 37.38 -10.74
C ALA A 143 -6.63 36.70 -10.55
N ALA A 144 -5.63 37.48 -10.11
CA ALA A 144 -4.31 36.95 -9.77
C ALA A 144 -4.45 35.81 -8.75
N LYS A 145 -3.62 34.75 -8.85
CA LYS A 145 -3.67 33.50 -8.06
C LYS A 145 -4.19 33.76 -6.62
N LYS A 146 -5.51 33.64 -6.41
CA LYS A 146 -6.09 33.64 -5.07
C LYS A 146 -5.71 32.29 -4.51
N GLN A 147 -4.78 32.27 -3.57
CA GLN A 147 -4.43 31.04 -2.87
C GLN A 147 -5.73 30.49 -2.25
N ARG A 148 -6.10 29.29 -2.67
CA ARG A 148 -7.35 28.64 -2.27
C ARG A 148 -7.16 28.06 -0.88
N THR A 149 -8.22 28.00 -0.09
CA THR A 149 -8.17 27.20 1.14
C THR A 149 -8.26 25.71 0.78
N VAL A 150 -7.87 24.82 1.69
CA VAL A 150 -8.03 23.36 1.49
C VAL A 150 -9.52 23.01 1.35
N GLN A 151 -10.41 23.71 2.07
CA GLN A 151 -11.86 23.63 1.90
C GLN A 151 -12.28 24.01 0.47
N GLU A 152 -11.84 25.17 -0.04
CA GLU A 152 -12.12 25.64 -1.41
C GLU A 152 -11.53 24.75 -2.50
N TRP A 153 -10.44 24.03 -2.23
CA TRP A 153 -9.83 23.09 -3.18
C TRP A 153 -10.68 21.83 -3.36
N PHE A 154 -11.00 21.14 -2.25
CA PHE A 154 -11.74 19.87 -2.31
C PHE A 154 -13.23 20.05 -2.63
N HIS A 155 -13.82 21.20 -2.28
CA HIS A 155 -15.22 21.56 -2.57
C HIS A 155 -15.34 22.56 -3.75
N CYS A 156 -14.47 22.42 -4.74
CA CYS A 156 -14.54 23.21 -5.97
C CYS A 156 -15.83 22.94 -6.78
N PRO A 157 -16.31 23.90 -7.60
CA PRO A 157 -17.51 23.73 -8.42
C PRO A 157 -17.41 22.48 -9.28
N THR A 158 -18.44 21.64 -9.26
CA THR A 158 -18.49 20.38 -10.01
C THR A 158 -19.58 20.45 -11.08
N HIS A 159 -19.18 20.31 -12.34
CA HIS A 159 -20.07 20.24 -13.50
C HIS A 159 -20.21 18.80 -13.98
N TYR A 160 -21.43 18.41 -14.35
CA TYR A 160 -21.77 17.05 -14.79
C TYR A 160 -22.12 17.06 -16.26
N TYR A 161 -21.63 16.07 -17.01
CA TYR A 161 -21.88 15.94 -18.44
C TYR A 161 -22.07 14.48 -18.85
N HIS A 162 -23.01 14.21 -19.74
CA HIS A 162 -23.06 12.96 -20.51
C HIS A 162 -22.70 13.21 -21.99
N LEU A 163 -22.05 12.24 -22.63
CA LEU A 163 -21.71 12.31 -24.06
C LEU A 163 -22.79 11.65 -24.92
N THR A 164 -23.30 12.40 -25.89
CA THR A 164 -24.29 11.93 -26.87
C THR A 164 -23.73 12.00 -28.29
N ILE A 165 -24.28 11.19 -29.20
CA ILE A 165 -24.04 11.33 -30.63
C ILE A 165 -25.31 11.83 -31.31
N SER A 166 -25.26 13.03 -31.90
CA SER A 166 -26.36 13.59 -32.68
C SER A 166 -25.88 14.04 -34.06
N SER A 167 -26.64 13.70 -35.10
CA SER A 167 -26.35 14.05 -36.51
C SER A 167 -24.91 13.73 -36.96
N GLY A 168 -24.31 12.64 -36.47
CA GLY A 168 -22.94 12.25 -36.79
C GLY A 168 -21.84 12.99 -36.02
N LYS A 169 -22.16 13.72 -34.95
CA LYS A 169 -21.21 14.46 -34.11
C LYS A 169 -21.34 14.06 -32.63
N LEU A 170 -20.21 13.77 -31.99
CA LEU A 170 -20.09 13.63 -30.53
C LEU A 170 -20.27 15.01 -29.87
N SER A 171 -21.10 15.10 -28.85
CA SER A 171 -21.34 16.35 -28.08
C SER A 171 -21.58 16.03 -26.61
N ALA A 172 -20.97 16.81 -25.72
CA ALA A 172 -21.31 16.80 -24.30
C ALA A 172 -22.61 17.59 -24.06
N VAL A 173 -23.45 17.10 -23.16
CA VAL A 173 -24.68 17.74 -22.68
C VAL A 173 -24.53 17.93 -21.17
N GLU A 174 -24.76 19.15 -20.67
CA GLU A 174 -24.62 19.44 -19.23
C GLU A 174 -25.84 18.91 -18.46
N ASP A 175 -25.57 18.20 -17.36
CA ASP A 175 -26.58 17.62 -16.47
C ASP A 175 -26.74 18.46 -15.20
N SER A 176 -27.96 18.46 -14.67
CA SER A 176 -28.20 18.93 -13.30
C SER A 176 -27.59 17.94 -12.30
N ALA A 177 -26.85 18.46 -11.31
CA ALA A 177 -26.33 17.67 -10.19
C ALA A 177 -27.46 16.86 -9.50
N SER A 178 -27.46 15.54 -9.72
CA SER A 178 -28.38 14.62 -9.04
C SER A 178 -27.76 14.10 -7.74
N GLU A 179 -28.59 13.64 -6.81
CA GLU A 179 -28.11 13.06 -5.54
C GLU A 179 -27.13 11.90 -5.74
N SER A 180 -27.34 11.07 -6.78
CA SER A 180 -26.44 9.95 -7.12
C SER A 180 -25.11 10.41 -7.73
N LEU A 181 -25.12 11.47 -8.55
CA LEU A 181 -23.90 12.02 -9.15
C LEU A 181 -23.05 12.77 -8.13
N THR A 182 -23.68 13.64 -7.33
CA THR A 182 -23.02 14.35 -6.23
C THR A 182 -22.40 13.37 -5.23
N LYS A 183 -23.15 12.34 -4.79
CA LYS A 183 -22.61 11.30 -3.91
C LYS A 183 -21.37 10.59 -4.47
N ARG A 184 -21.32 10.35 -5.80
CA ARG A 184 -20.17 9.74 -6.47
C ARG A 184 -18.95 10.67 -6.49
N THR A 185 -19.12 11.97 -6.70
CA THR A 185 -18.00 12.92 -6.67
C THR A 185 -17.56 13.27 -5.26
N ASP A 186 -18.46 13.22 -4.28
CA ASP A 186 -18.16 13.46 -2.87
C ASP A 186 -17.38 12.28 -2.25
N GLN A 187 -17.52 11.06 -2.79
CA GLN A 187 -16.66 9.91 -2.42
C GLN A 187 -15.17 10.12 -2.77
N LEU A 188 -14.85 11.08 -3.65
CA LEU A 188 -13.48 11.48 -3.99
C LEU A 188 -12.92 12.57 -3.07
N ILE A 189 -13.74 13.08 -2.14
CA ILE A 189 -13.30 14.03 -1.12
C ILE A 189 -12.75 13.19 0.06
N PRO A 190 -11.47 13.34 0.43
CA PRO A 190 -10.84 12.49 1.44
C PRO A 190 -11.43 12.79 2.82
N THR A 191 -12.11 11.85 3.46
CA THR A 191 -12.68 11.99 4.81
C THR A 191 -12.90 10.62 5.46
N ILE A 192 -12.27 10.40 6.62
CA ILE A 192 -12.38 9.14 7.38
C ILE A 192 -12.92 9.41 8.79
N ASN A 193 -13.63 8.41 9.35
CA ASN A 193 -14.10 8.46 10.73
C ASN A 193 -12.91 8.39 11.71
N LEU A 194 -12.75 9.43 12.53
CA LEU A 194 -11.66 9.61 13.50
C LEU A 194 -11.84 8.68 14.72
N PRO A 195 -11.00 7.65 14.92
CA PRO A 195 -11.21 6.67 16.00
C PRO A 195 -11.02 7.26 17.40
N LYS A 196 -11.74 6.70 18.39
CA LYS A 196 -11.66 7.12 19.80
C LYS A 196 -10.27 6.98 20.43
N TYR A 197 -9.35 6.21 19.85
CA TYR A 197 -7.96 6.16 20.33
C TYR A 197 -7.12 7.33 19.80
N ILE A 198 -7.30 7.74 18.53
CA ILE A 198 -6.64 8.95 17.98
C ILE A 198 -7.17 10.21 18.68
N GLN A 199 -8.47 10.28 18.97
CA GLN A 199 -9.06 11.38 19.77
C GLN A 199 -8.39 11.55 21.15
N LYS A 200 -7.83 10.50 21.75
CA LYS A 200 -7.12 10.56 23.05
C LYS A 200 -5.69 11.11 22.95
N LEU A 201 -5.11 11.19 21.74
CA LEU A 201 -3.77 11.71 21.52
C LEU A 201 -3.69 13.25 21.67
N ASN A 202 -4.83 13.93 21.88
CA ASN A 202 -4.95 15.37 22.10
C ASN A 202 -4.25 16.24 21.04
N VAL A 203 -4.17 15.74 19.80
CA VAL A 203 -3.63 16.46 18.66
C VAL A 203 -4.48 17.72 18.39
N PRO A 204 -3.88 18.89 18.08
CA PRO A 204 -4.63 20.04 17.56
C PRO A 204 -5.47 19.65 16.35
N SER A 205 -6.63 20.28 16.18
CA SER A 205 -7.52 20.05 15.02
C SER A 205 -7.85 21.40 14.38
N PHE A 206 -7.70 21.47 13.06
CA PHE A 206 -7.85 22.70 12.28
C PHE A 206 -8.90 22.53 11.18
N ALA A 207 -9.68 23.59 10.92
CA ALA A 207 -10.63 23.61 9.82
C ALA A 207 -9.90 23.81 8.49
N ALA A 208 -10.34 23.12 7.44
CA ALA A 208 -9.74 23.20 6.10
C ALA A 208 -9.89 24.61 5.47
N SER A 209 -10.78 25.46 5.97
CA SER A 209 -10.87 26.88 5.58
C SER A 209 -9.81 27.78 6.22
N GLU A 210 -9.14 27.36 7.31
CA GLU A 210 -8.02 28.10 7.91
C GLU A 210 -6.68 27.87 7.19
N ILE A 211 -6.62 26.82 6.36
CA ILE A 211 -5.37 26.32 5.76
C ILE A 211 -5.33 26.72 4.29
N THR A 212 -4.26 27.40 3.89
CA THR A 212 -4.07 27.94 2.54
C THR A 212 -3.17 27.04 1.71
N VAL A 213 -3.60 26.69 0.49
CA VAL A 213 -2.80 25.91 -0.46
C VAL A 213 -1.66 26.77 -1.03
N ILE A 214 -0.43 26.27 -0.92
CA ILE A 214 0.77 26.90 -1.48
C ILE A 214 1.23 26.17 -2.74
N ASP A 215 1.23 24.82 -2.71
CA ASP A 215 1.61 23.98 -3.83
C ASP A 215 0.74 22.70 -3.91
N GLU A 216 0.66 22.15 -5.11
CA GLU A 216 -0.20 21.03 -5.49
C GLU A 216 0.65 20.00 -6.24
N ALA A 217 0.58 18.73 -5.88
CA ALA A 217 1.39 17.67 -6.49
C ALA A 217 0.53 16.46 -6.91
N GLU A 218 0.89 15.87 -8.05
CA GLU A 218 0.52 14.50 -8.41
C GLU A 218 1.43 13.54 -7.62
N GLY A 219 0.89 12.39 -7.22
CA GLY A 219 1.68 11.36 -6.54
C GLY A 219 2.31 10.37 -7.53
N PRO A 220 2.68 9.16 -7.06
CA PRO A 220 2.85 8.00 -7.94
C PRO A 220 1.60 7.77 -8.80
N ALA A 221 1.72 7.05 -9.92
CA ALA A 221 0.78 7.04 -11.05
C ALA A 221 -0.73 6.82 -10.74
N GLU A 222 -1.07 6.25 -9.57
CA GLU A 222 -2.46 6.02 -9.13
C GLU A 222 -3.04 7.15 -8.27
N THR A 223 -2.21 8.04 -7.72
CA THR A 223 -2.61 9.08 -6.75
C THR A 223 -2.88 10.42 -7.46
N PRO A 224 -4.14 10.90 -7.50
CA PRO A 224 -4.48 12.17 -8.14
C PRO A 224 -3.73 13.39 -7.60
N ILE A 225 -3.71 14.46 -8.40
CA ILE A 225 -3.25 15.78 -7.93
C ILE A 225 -3.98 16.18 -6.65
N HIS A 226 -3.24 16.65 -5.64
CA HIS A 226 -3.81 17.12 -4.38
C HIS A 226 -2.92 18.20 -3.73
N PRO A 227 -3.45 19.00 -2.79
CA PRO A 227 -2.66 19.97 -2.03
C PRO A 227 -1.68 19.26 -1.10
N THR A 228 -0.38 19.53 -1.26
CA THR A 228 0.68 18.92 -0.45
C THR A 228 1.39 19.95 0.41
N LEU A 229 1.83 21.08 -0.16
CA LEU A 229 2.40 22.19 0.61
C LEU A 229 1.32 23.21 0.98
N VAL A 230 1.14 23.45 2.27
CA VAL A 230 0.11 24.35 2.80
C VAL A 230 0.68 25.32 3.85
N GLU A 231 -0.02 26.43 4.09
CA GLU A 231 0.36 27.46 5.05
C GLU A 231 -0.82 27.79 5.99
N ARG A 232 -0.51 27.92 7.29
CA ARG A 232 -1.45 28.35 8.34
C ARG A 232 -0.69 29.22 9.36
N ASP A 233 -1.24 30.37 9.71
CA ASP A 233 -0.62 31.38 10.59
C ASP A 233 0.81 31.81 10.17
N GLY A 234 1.13 31.74 8.87
CA GLY A 234 2.45 32.08 8.32
C GLY A 234 3.55 31.03 8.56
N LYS A 235 3.21 29.85 9.09
CA LYS A 235 4.07 28.66 9.04
C LYS A 235 3.57 27.70 7.94
N ARG A 236 4.51 27.10 7.22
CA ARG A 236 4.26 26.03 6.25
C ARG A 236 4.25 24.65 6.90
N TYR A 237 3.46 23.76 6.32
CA TYR A 237 3.28 22.37 6.71
C TYR A 237 3.13 21.52 5.46
N PHE A 238 3.49 20.24 5.55
CA PHE A 238 3.08 19.25 4.57
C PHE A 238 1.72 18.66 5.01
N LEU A 239 0.76 18.60 4.08
CA LEU A 239 -0.56 18.01 4.26
C LEU A 239 -0.57 16.61 3.64
N LYS A 240 -0.70 15.58 4.48
CA LYS A 240 -1.01 14.22 4.00
C LYS A 240 -2.52 14.03 4.07
N ALA A 241 -3.17 13.86 2.92
CA ALA A 241 -4.59 13.55 2.82
C ALA A 241 -4.85 12.07 3.21
N VAL A 242 -6.08 11.74 3.62
CA VAL A 242 -6.44 10.36 3.97
C VAL A 242 -6.91 9.57 2.74
N ASN A 243 -6.53 8.29 2.64
CA ASN A 243 -7.17 7.36 1.70
C ASN A 243 -8.54 6.95 2.28
N ASN A 244 -9.60 7.11 1.49
CA ASN A 244 -10.97 6.71 1.86
C ASN A 244 -11.16 5.19 1.86
N ALA A 245 -10.50 4.47 0.95
CA ALA A 245 -10.57 3.01 0.85
C ALA A 245 -9.71 2.35 1.93
N GLU A 246 -8.51 2.90 2.18
CA GLU A 246 -7.53 2.35 3.11
C GLU A 246 -7.25 3.29 4.29
N PRO A 247 -8.21 3.44 5.22
CA PRO A 247 -8.02 4.28 6.39
C PRO A 247 -7.13 3.58 7.44
N GLY A 248 -6.46 2.47 7.13
CA GLY A 248 -5.59 1.71 8.02
C GLY A 248 -4.23 2.40 8.21
N PRO A 249 -3.43 2.52 7.14
CA PRO A 249 -2.09 3.13 7.19
C PRO A 249 -2.05 4.51 7.84
N THR A 250 -2.95 5.42 7.45
CA THR A 250 -3.15 6.74 8.08
C THR A 250 -3.23 6.67 9.61
N LYS A 251 -3.92 5.66 10.18
CA LYS A 251 -4.08 5.53 11.64
C LYS A 251 -2.79 5.02 12.29
N ARG A 252 -2.07 4.09 11.66
CA ARG A 252 -0.75 3.60 12.11
C ARG A 252 0.25 4.76 12.16
N GLU A 253 0.36 5.51 11.08
CA GLU A 253 1.29 6.64 10.95
C GLU A 253 1.09 7.69 12.06
N ILE A 254 -0.17 8.05 12.32
CA ILE A 254 -0.55 8.98 13.40
C ILE A 254 -0.21 8.43 14.79
N GLN A 255 -0.31 7.12 15.01
CA GLN A 255 0.08 6.48 16.27
C GLN A 255 1.60 6.44 16.43
N ILE A 256 2.35 6.07 15.39
CA ILE A 256 3.82 5.99 15.42
C ILE A 256 4.43 7.38 15.60
N MET A 257 3.98 8.41 14.85
CA MET A 257 4.42 9.80 15.07
C MET A 257 4.21 10.29 16.51
N LYS A 258 3.15 9.86 17.19
CA LYS A 258 2.93 10.20 18.61
C LYS A 258 3.68 9.31 19.60
N LYS A 259 4.08 8.09 19.23
CA LYS A 259 5.06 7.30 20.00
C LYS A 259 6.44 7.95 19.94
N LEU A 260 6.90 8.30 18.73
CA LEU A 260 8.15 9.04 18.47
C LEU A 260 8.22 10.40 19.20
N GLU A 261 7.10 11.11 19.31
CA GLU A 261 7.02 12.35 20.09
C GLU A 261 7.05 12.08 21.61
N ALA A 262 6.28 11.10 22.09
CA ALA A 262 6.16 10.79 23.52
C ALA A 262 7.42 10.19 24.16
N GLU A 263 8.18 9.40 23.41
CA GLU A 263 9.42 8.75 23.88
C GLU A 263 10.68 9.60 23.67
N GLY A 264 10.55 10.76 23.01
CA GLY A 264 11.66 11.68 22.79
C GLY A 264 12.56 11.34 21.59
N LEU A 265 12.29 10.25 20.87
CA LEU A 265 13.06 9.76 19.71
C LEU A 265 13.30 10.83 18.64
N HIS A 266 12.38 11.78 18.46
CA HIS A 266 12.53 12.95 17.59
C HIS A 266 13.69 13.93 17.94
N ASN A 267 14.44 13.67 19.01
CA ASN A 267 15.68 14.38 19.35
C ASN A 267 16.93 13.61 18.87
N GLU A 268 16.78 12.37 18.44
CA GLU A 268 17.84 11.44 17.99
C GLU A 268 17.57 10.89 16.57
N LEU A 269 16.34 11.03 16.06
CA LEU A 269 15.88 10.69 14.72
C LEU A 269 15.25 11.93 14.06
N ARG A 270 15.56 12.15 12.78
CA ARG A 270 14.91 13.18 11.97
C ARG A 270 13.65 12.63 11.33
N VAL A 271 12.51 13.00 11.91
CA VAL A 271 11.17 12.55 11.52
C VAL A 271 10.21 13.75 11.43
N PRO A 272 9.33 13.84 10.42
CA PRO A 272 8.26 14.82 10.40
C PRO A 272 7.31 14.61 11.58
N LEU A 273 7.09 15.65 12.40
CA LEU A 273 6.23 15.55 13.58
C LEU A 273 4.79 15.98 13.28
N LEU A 274 3.81 15.21 13.78
CA LEU A 274 2.39 15.50 13.66
C LEU A 274 1.99 16.81 14.38
N ARG A 275 1.71 17.86 13.61
CA ARG A 275 1.37 19.21 14.09
C ARG A 275 -0.13 19.49 14.21
N GLY A 276 -0.97 18.78 13.45
CA GLY A 276 -2.43 18.89 13.58
C GLY A 276 -3.19 17.89 12.73
N LEU A 277 -4.43 17.58 13.13
CA LEU A 277 -5.43 16.95 12.27
C LEU A 277 -6.18 18.05 11.50
N VAL A 278 -6.68 17.72 10.31
CA VAL A 278 -7.51 18.62 9.49
C VAL A 278 -8.89 18.01 9.29
N HIS A 279 -9.94 18.83 9.34
CA HIS A 279 -11.30 18.46 9.01
C HIS A 279 -11.94 19.51 8.09
N PHE A 280 -12.95 19.13 7.32
CA PHE A 280 -13.76 20.10 6.58
C PHE A 280 -14.72 20.85 7.50
N ASP A 281 -15.11 22.05 7.10
CA ASP A 281 -15.93 22.98 7.91
C ASP A 281 -17.31 22.40 8.26
N ASP A 282 -17.91 21.65 7.34
CA ASP A 282 -19.20 20.95 7.51
C ASP A 282 -19.09 19.64 8.32
N ASP A 283 -17.86 19.14 8.53
CA ASP A 283 -17.59 17.90 9.26
C ASP A 283 -17.32 18.15 10.75
N ASN A 284 -17.86 17.27 11.60
CA ASN A 284 -17.58 17.31 13.04
C ASN A 284 -16.12 16.89 13.32
N SER A 285 -15.29 17.88 13.64
CA SER A 285 -13.86 17.78 13.96
C SER A 285 -13.47 16.78 15.06
N LYS A 286 -14.43 16.24 15.81
CA LYS A 286 -14.20 15.21 16.83
C LYS A 286 -14.50 13.79 16.36
N SER A 287 -15.12 13.62 15.19
CA SER A 287 -15.53 12.32 14.65
C SER A 287 -15.05 12.05 13.23
N LYS A 288 -14.49 13.03 12.53
CA LYS A 288 -13.93 12.89 11.18
C LYS A 288 -12.64 13.69 11.00
N MET A 289 -11.84 13.30 10.01
CA MET A 289 -10.67 14.03 9.52
C MET A 289 -10.49 13.82 8.01
N MET A 290 -9.95 14.82 7.31
CA MET A 290 -9.63 14.77 5.86
C MET A 290 -8.14 14.57 5.57
N GLY A 291 -7.29 14.80 6.56
CA GLY A 291 -5.84 14.75 6.43
C GLY A 291 -5.18 15.24 7.71
N PHE A 292 -3.87 15.37 7.69
CA PHE A 292 -3.09 15.87 8.83
C PHE A 292 -1.87 16.67 8.36
N LEU A 293 -1.46 17.61 9.22
CA LEU A 293 -0.31 18.49 9.01
C LEU A 293 0.91 17.91 9.74
N MET A 294 2.00 17.76 9.01
CA MET A 294 3.35 17.49 9.53
C MET A 294 4.31 18.63 9.19
N ASP A 295 5.52 18.62 9.75
CA ASP A 295 6.55 19.58 9.37
C ASP A 295 7.02 19.35 7.92
N CYS A 296 7.42 20.43 7.23
CA CYS A 296 8.12 20.35 5.95
C CYS A 296 9.59 19.96 6.18
N ILE A 297 10.13 19.08 5.33
CA ILE A 297 11.57 18.91 5.14
C ILE A 297 12.01 19.92 4.06
N GLU A 298 13.10 20.67 4.28
CA GLU A 298 13.51 21.75 3.37
C GLU A 298 14.43 21.23 2.24
N GLU A 299 14.00 21.43 0.99
CA GLU A 299 14.67 20.99 -0.26
C GLU A 299 14.91 19.46 -0.31
N ALA A 300 13.98 18.71 0.30
CA ALA A 300 14.03 17.26 0.44
C ALA A 300 14.12 16.52 -0.90
N THR A 301 15.10 15.62 -1.02
CA THR A 301 15.27 14.73 -2.19
C THR A 301 15.28 13.26 -1.73
N PRO A 302 14.54 12.35 -2.39
CA PRO A 302 14.57 10.92 -2.06
C PRO A 302 15.98 10.34 -2.19
N LEU A 303 16.39 9.50 -1.24
CA LEU A 303 17.74 8.92 -1.16
C LEU A 303 18.04 7.98 -2.34
N THR A 304 17.03 7.37 -2.95
CA THR A 304 17.12 6.66 -4.24
C THR A 304 17.79 7.49 -5.33
N LYS A 305 17.50 8.79 -5.40
CA LYS A 305 18.11 9.71 -6.39
C LYS A 305 19.55 10.12 -6.07
N MET A 306 20.11 9.59 -4.98
CA MET A 306 21.50 9.76 -4.57
C MET A 306 22.32 8.46 -4.69
N LEU A 307 21.73 7.38 -5.21
CA LEU A 307 22.40 6.10 -5.48
C LEU A 307 23.21 6.17 -6.79
N SER A 308 24.15 7.11 -6.86
CA SER A 308 24.97 7.35 -8.06
C SER A 308 26.45 7.46 -7.72
N THR A 309 27.30 7.00 -8.64
CA THR A 309 28.75 7.13 -8.58
C THR A 309 29.22 8.58 -8.53
N GLU A 310 28.45 9.51 -9.12
CA GLU A 310 28.71 10.96 -9.06
C GLU A 310 28.64 11.53 -7.64
N VAL A 311 27.84 10.92 -6.77
CA VAL A 311 27.67 11.36 -5.38
C VAL A 311 28.87 10.89 -4.55
N PRO A 312 29.59 11.79 -3.84
CA PRO A 312 30.80 11.42 -3.11
C PRO A 312 30.62 10.23 -2.16
N GLU A 313 31.54 9.25 -2.25
CA GLU A 313 31.51 8.02 -1.47
C GLU A 313 31.40 8.27 0.06
N GLU A 314 32.07 9.32 0.57
CA GLU A 314 31.97 9.75 1.97
C GLU A 314 30.52 10.07 2.39
N LYS A 315 29.72 10.68 1.51
CA LYS A 315 28.30 10.96 1.77
C LYS A 315 27.46 9.69 1.73
N ARG A 316 27.63 8.86 0.69
CA ARG A 316 26.86 7.61 0.55
C ARG A 316 27.12 6.66 1.73
N ASN A 317 28.39 6.54 2.14
CA ASN A 317 28.78 5.80 3.34
C ASN A 317 28.22 6.39 4.65
N ALA A 318 28.06 7.71 4.75
CA ALA A 318 27.44 8.35 5.92
C ALA A 318 25.93 8.06 5.97
N TRP A 319 25.21 8.22 4.86
CA TRP A 319 23.78 7.88 4.80
C TRP A 319 23.53 6.38 5.01
N ALA A 320 24.41 5.50 4.52
CA ALA A 320 24.31 4.06 4.74
C ALA A 320 24.51 3.66 6.22
N GLN A 321 25.34 4.39 6.96
CA GLN A 321 25.49 4.21 8.40
C GLN A 321 24.29 4.79 9.16
N GLU A 322 23.80 5.96 8.75
CA GLU A 322 22.67 6.63 9.40
C GLU A 322 21.35 5.91 9.17
N SER A 323 21.03 5.45 7.95
CA SER A 323 19.80 4.70 7.66
C SER A 323 19.68 3.42 8.49
N ALA A 324 20.81 2.69 8.65
CA ALA A 324 20.89 1.54 9.54
C ALA A 324 20.68 1.94 11.01
N ARG A 325 21.42 2.95 11.51
CA ARG A 325 21.27 3.46 12.88
C ARG A 325 19.85 3.95 13.19
N MET A 326 19.16 4.54 12.20
CA MET A 326 17.80 5.05 12.35
C MET A 326 16.82 3.89 12.57
N VAL A 327 16.90 2.81 11.80
CA VAL A 327 16.03 1.64 11.94
C VAL A 327 16.39 0.79 13.16
N ASP A 328 17.68 0.57 13.44
CA ASP A 328 18.18 -0.01 14.71
C ASP A 328 17.52 0.65 15.93
N LEU A 329 17.40 1.99 15.91
CA LEU A 329 16.85 2.77 17.02
C LEU A 329 15.31 2.76 17.08
N LEU A 330 14.63 2.49 15.97
CA LEU A 330 13.18 2.24 15.94
C LEU A 330 12.85 0.88 16.56
N HIS A 331 13.56 -0.19 16.18
CA HIS A 331 13.37 -1.54 16.74
C HIS A 331 13.74 -1.61 18.23
N GLN A 332 14.81 -0.92 18.66
CA GLN A 332 15.16 -0.76 20.09
C GLN A 332 14.04 -0.13 20.95
N HIS A 333 13.03 0.47 20.32
CA HIS A 333 11.87 1.10 20.95
C HIS A 333 10.55 0.38 20.64
N ASP A 334 10.57 -0.87 20.15
CA ASP A 334 9.39 -1.62 19.68
C ASP A 334 8.61 -0.84 18.58
N ILE A 335 9.30 -0.25 17.59
CA ILE A 335 8.69 0.45 16.45
C ILE A 335 9.11 -0.22 15.13
N ILE A 336 8.21 -1.02 14.57
CA ILE A 336 8.33 -1.51 13.19
C ILE A 336 7.91 -0.37 12.24
N TRP A 337 8.78 -0.02 11.30
CA TRP A 337 8.53 1.01 10.28
C TRP A 337 7.47 0.52 9.28
N GLY A 338 7.69 -0.66 8.69
CA GLY A 338 6.70 -1.38 7.87
C GLY A 338 6.57 -0.89 6.43
N ASP A 339 7.47 -0.02 5.95
CA ASP A 339 7.55 0.39 4.54
C ASP A 339 9.00 0.73 4.16
N SER A 340 9.90 -0.22 4.39
CA SER A 340 11.35 -0.04 4.26
C SER A 340 11.81 -0.03 2.80
N LYS A 341 11.81 1.17 2.21
CA LYS A 341 12.31 1.47 0.86
C LYS A 341 13.15 2.73 0.83
N GLY A 342 14.06 2.83 -0.14
CA GLY A 342 14.95 3.99 -0.28
C GLY A 342 14.23 5.33 -0.46
N ASP A 343 13.07 5.35 -1.10
CA ASP A 343 12.30 6.60 -1.34
C ASP A 343 11.68 7.19 -0.07
N ASN A 344 11.51 6.37 0.98
CA ASN A 344 11.05 6.82 2.29
C ASN A 344 12.20 7.33 3.19
N PHE A 345 13.42 7.39 2.66
CA PHE A 345 14.50 8.20 3.22
C PHE A 345 14.68 9.47 2.37
N MET A 346 14.73 10.62 3.04
CA MET A 346 14.86 11.93 2.39
C MET A 346 16.14 12.62 2.85
N VAL A 347 16.97 13.05 1.90
CA VAL A 347 18.14 13.92 2.16
C VAL A 347 17.66 15.37 2.13
N ASP A 348 17.96 16.15 3.17
CA ASP A 348 17.69 17.60 3.19
C ASP A 348 18.86 18.44 2.65
N LYS A 349 18.65 19.76 2.52
CA LYS A 349 19.66 20.73 2.04
C LYS A 349 20.99 20.80 2.82
N HIS A 350 21.10 20.11 3.95
CA HIS A 350 22.30 20.03 4.78
C HIS A 350 23.02 18.68 4.67
N ASP A 351 22.61 17.84 3.71
CA ASP A 351 23.03 16.43 3.57
C ASP A 351 22.58 15.55 4.75
N ASP A 352 21.67 16.03 5.60
CA ASP A 352 21.15 15.29 6.74
C ASP A 352 20.02 14.35 6.30
N LEU A 353 19.99 13.14 6.86
CA LEU A 353 19.00 12.11 6.51
C LEU A 353 17.76 12.18 7.41
N TRP A 354 16.58 12.12 6.77
CA TRP A 354 15.28 11.99 7.40
C TRP A 354 14.64 10.66 7.00
N ILE A 355 13.82 10.11 7.90
CA ILE A 355 12.99 8.93 7.62
C ILE A 355 11.51 9.33 7.65
N ILE A 356 10.75 8.89 6.65
CA ILE A 356 9.35 9.27 6.43
C ILE A 356 8.46 8.03 6.23
N ASP A 357 7.16 8.29 6.07
CA ASP A 357 6.06 7.33 5.92
C ASP A 357 6.07 6.13 6.90
N PHE A 358 5.34 6.30 8.00
CA PHE A 358 5.05 5.24 8.97
C PHE A 358 3.65 4.64 8.77
N GLY A 359 3.09 4.73 7.55
CA GLY A 359 1.80 4.15 7.21
C GLY A 359 1.79 2.63 7.28
N GLY A 360 2.92 1.98 6.94
CA GLY A 360 2.96 0.56 6.63
C GLY A 360 2.41 0.29 5.23
N SER A 361 3.22 -0.32 4.37
CA SER A 361 2.89 -0.59 2.97
C SER A 361 3.56 -1.91 2.52
N TYR A 362 3.29 -2.35 1.30
CA TYR A 362 4.15 -3.34 0.66
C TYR A 362 4.70 -2.74 -0.63
N THR A 363 6.03 -2.67 -0.73
CA THR A 363 6.70 -2.30 -1.97
C THR A 363 7.48 -3.50 -2.46
N GLU A 364 7.06 -4.06 -3.60
CA GLU A 364 7.76 -5.15 -4.27
C GLU A 364 9.19 -4.74 -4.65
N GLY A 365 10.11 -5.71 -4.71
CA GLY A 365 11.54 -5.46 -4.95
C GLY A 365 12.32 -4.91 -3.74
N TRP A 366 11.66 -4.38 -2.69
CA TRP A 366 12.33 -3.88 -1.48
C TRP A 366 12.30 -4.84 -0.29
N VAL A 367 11.15 -5.47 -0.04
CA VAL A 367 10.95 -6.43 1.06
C VAL A 367 10.22 -7.66 0.50
N ASP A 368 10.53 -8.85 0.99
CA ASP A 368 9.85 -10.07 0.57
C ASP A 368 8.45 -10.15 1.19
N PRO A 369 7.41 -10.67 0.50
CA PRO A 369 6.02 -10.62 1.00
C PRO A 369 5.81 -11.24 2.38
N GLU A 370 6.62 -12.24 2.72
CA GLU A 370 6.60 -12.98 3.98
C GLU A 370 7.15 -12.18 5.18
N LEU A 371 7.94 -11.14 4.91
CA LEU A 371 8.58 -10.26 5.91
C LEU A 371 7.87 -8.90 6.02
N LYS A 372 6.73 -8.72 5.35
CA LYS A 372 5.93 -7.49 5.45
C LYS A 372 5.55 -7.20 6.89
N ASP A 373 5.65 -5.92 7.29
CA ASP A 373 5.26 -5.45 8.62
C ASP A 373 6.05 -6.13 9.78
N SER A 374 7.27 -6.61 9.55
CA SER A 374 8.18 -7.18 10.56
C SER A 374 9.51 -6.42 10.68
N GLU A 375 10.23 -6.63 11.79
CA GLU A 375 11.57 -6.05 12.00
C GLU A 375 12.57 -6.59 10.97
N GLU A 376 12.51 -7.88 10.65
CA GLU A 376 13.35 -8.53 9.63
C GLU A 376 13.10 -8.00 8.21
N GLY A 377 11.87 -7.56 7.91
CA GLY A 377 11.54 -6.88 6.65
C GLY A 377 12.09 -5.46 6.59
N ASP A 378 11.99 -4.70 7.69
CA ASP A 378 12.63 -3.38 7.78
C ASP A 378 14.14 -3.49 7.56
N ASP A 379 14.76 -4.45 8.24
CA ASP A 379 16.17 -4.82 8.19
C ASP A 379 16.62 -5.27 6.78
N GLN A 380 15.73 -5.92 6.02
CA GLN A 380 15.96 -6.31 4.63
C GLN A 380 15.96 -5.11 3.67
N GLY A 381 14.97 -4.23 3.76
CA GLY A 381 14.89 -3.03 2.91
C GLY A 381 16.08 -2.08 3.13
N VAL A 382 16.48 -1.89 4.39
CA VAL A 382 17.69 -1.14 4.76
C VAL A 382 18.94 -1.81 4.20
N ARG A 383 19.05 -3.15 4.23
CA ARG A 383 20.21 -3.86 3.68
C ARG A 383 20.35 -3.69 2.17
N ARG A 384 19.24 -3.73 1.41
CA ARG A 384 19.24 -3.44 -0.04
C ARG A 384 19.70 -2.01 -0.32
N LEU A 385 19.16 -1.03 0.41
CA LEU A 385 19.57 0.38 0.36
C LEU A 385 21.05 0.61 0.68
N VAL A 386 21.55 0.01 1.76
CA VAL A 386 22.94 0.13 2.24
C VAL A 386 23.94 -0.43 1.25
N ASN A 387 23.58 -1.48 0.51
CA ASN A 387 24.41 -2.03 -0.56
C ASN A 387 24.45 -1.08 -1.77
N GLY A 388 23.29 -0.63 -2.25
CA GLY A 388 23.18 0.37 -3.33
C GLY A 388 23.91 1.69 -3.05
N LEU A 389 23.98 2.12 -1.78
CA LEU A 389 24.77 3.29 -1.38
C LEU A 389 26.28 3.05 -1.41
N LYS A 390 26.75 1.90 -0.95
CA LYS A 390 28.21 1.62 -0.91
C LYS A 390 28.75 1.47 -2.32
N ASP A 391 28.08 0.65 -3.12
CA ASP A 391 28.52 0.20 -4.44
C ASP A 391 27.35 0.29 -5.43
N PRO A 392 27.05 1.50 -5.96
CA PRO A 392 25.98 1.70 -6.93
C PRO A 392 26.21 0.91 -8.22
N GLU A 393 27.47 0.80 -8.69
CA GLU A 393 27.82 0.16 -9.97
C GLU A 393 27.37 -1.31 -10.02
N ASN A 394 27.43 -2.04 -8.89
CA ASN A 394 27.05 -3.45 -8.84
C ASN A 394 25.73 -3.72 -8.10
N ASN A 395 25.12 -2.73 -7.44
CA ASN A 395 23.92 -2.90 -6.60
C ASN A 395 22.77 -1.94 -6.95
N THR A 396 22.89 -1.16 -8.02
CA THR A 396 21.78 -0.48 -8.69
C THR A 396 21.87 -0.72 -10.19
N VAL A 397 20.72 -0.87 -10.85
CA VAL A 397 20.66 -0.76 -12.32
C VAL A 397 20.93 0.69 -12.71
N GLY A 398 21.91 0.92 -13.58
CA GLY A 398 22.12 2.22 -14.20
C GLY A 398 21.10 2.49 -15.30
N ASP A 399 20.90 3.76 -15.64
CA ASP A 399 20.13 4.16 -16.83
C ASP A 399 20.88 3.84 -18.15
N GLU A 400 22.13 3.39 -18.08
CA GLU A 400 23.00 3.00 -19.19
C GLU A 400 23.55 1.57 -18.96
N GLU A 401 23.48 0.72 -20.00
CA GLU A 401 24.07 -0.64 -20.16
C GLU A 401 23.50 -1.81 -19.31
N GLU A 402 22.55 -2.56 -19.90
CA GLU A 402 22.17 -3.93 -19.46
C GLU A 402 23.23 -4.99 -19.82
N GLU A 403 24.44 -4.94 -19.23
CA GLU A 403 25.43 -6.04 -19.34
C GLU A 403 25.75 -6.71 -18.00
N CYS A 404 25.59 -8.04 -17.94
CA CYS A 404 25.58 -8.80 -16.69
C CYS A 404 26.95 -9.38 -16.29
N ASN A 405 27.34 -9.22 -15.01
CA ASN A 405 28.58 -9.75 -14.44
C ASN A 405 28.31 -10.72 -13.27
N ASN A 406 28.04 -11.98 -13.59
CA ASN A 406 27.67 -13.05 -12.64
C ASN A 406 28.80 -13.56 -11.70
N GLU A 407 29.95 -12.87 -11.60
CA GLU A 407 31.07 -13.33 -10.74
C GLU A 407 31.00 -12.85 -9.28
N SER A 408 30.09 -11.92 -8.92
CA SER A 408 30.03 -11.29 -7.60
C SER A 408 29.27 -12.09 -6.53
N GLU A 409 28.18 -12.78 -6.90
CA GLU A 409 27.26 -13.40 -5.93
C GLU A 409 27.87 -14.57 -5.13
N GLU A 410 28.71 -15.41 -5.75
CA GLU A 410 29.31 -16.57 -5.08
C GLU A 410 30.27 -16.12 -3.96
N VAL A 411 31.00 -15.02 -4.19
CA VAL A 411 31.88 -14.41 -3.19
C VAL A 411 31.07 -13.84 -2.02
N ALA A 412 29.95 -13.17 -2.28
CA ALA A 412 29.05 -12.65 -1.25
C ALA A 412 28.44 -13.79 -0.40
N ARG A 413 27.93 -14.86 -1.03
CA ARG A 413 27.39 -16.03 -0.32
C ARG A 413 28.40 -16.70 0.61
N MET A 414 29.66 -16.82 0.18
CA MET A 414 30.73 -17.40 1.02
C MET A 414 31.05 -16.53 2.26
N GLN A 415 31.06 -15.20 2.12
CA GLN A 415 31.35 -14.30 3.24
C GLN A 415 30.18 -14.24 4.25
N HIS A 416 28.94 -14.20 3.77
CA HIS A 416 27.75 -14.14 4.63
C HIS A 416 27.63 -15.33 5.60
N GLN A 417 28.04 -16.54 5.20
CA GLN A 417 27.97 -17.71 6.08
C GLN A 417 28.97 -17.65 7.24
N ASP A 418 30.20 -17.17 7.01
CA ASP A 418 31.23 -17.13 8.07
C ASP A 418 30.99 -15.98 9.06
N GLU A 419 30.55 -14.80 8.61
CA GLU A 419 30.21 -13.70 9.53
C GLU A 419 29.01 -14.04 10.43
N HIS A 420 27.94 -14.63 9.86
CA HIS A 420 26.78 -15.07 10.65
C HIS A 420 27.20 -16.14 11.68
N LEU A 421 28.00 -17.12 11.25
CA LEU A 421 28.50 -18.18 12.14
C LEU A 421 29.44 -17.65 13.23
N GLN A 422 30.22 -16.60 12.96
CA GLN A 422 31.04 -15.92 13.96
C GLN A 422 30.21 -15.07 14.93
N SER A 423 29.15 -14.41 14.45
CA SER A 423 28.20 -13.65 15.29
C SER A 423 27.50 -14.56 16.31
N LEU A 424 26.95 -15.70 15.85
CA LEU A 424 26.31 -16.70 16.72
C LEU A 424 27.28 -17.25 17.77
N LYS A 425 28.52 -17.59 17.39
CA LYS A 425 29.57 -18.05 18.33
C LYS A 425 29.91 -17.00 19.39
N ARG A 426 29.88 -15.70 19.06
CA ARG A 426 30.10 -14.61 20.02
C ARG A 426 28.91 -14.45 20.99
N LYS A 427 27.67 -14.53 20.49
CA LYS A 427 26.46 -14.50 21.33
C LYS A 427 26.41 -15.68 22.32
N HIS A 428 26.65 -16.91 21.84
CA HIS A 428 26.61 -18.11 22.69
C HIS A 428 27.68 -18.08 23.79
N LYS A 429 28.93 -17.74 23.45
CA LYS A 429 30.02 -17.62 24.42
C LYS A 429 29.73 -16.58 25.51
N LYS A 430 29.14 -15.44 25.16
CA LYS A 430 28.78 -14.41 26.14
C LYS A 430 27.75 -14.94 27.14
N SER A 431 26.73 -15.66 26.67
CA SER A 431 25.71 -16.29 27.54
C SER A 431 26.33 -17.31 28.50
N GLU A 432 27.27 -18.14 28.02
CA GLU A 432 27.98 -19.12 28.86
C GLU A 432 28.86 -18.45 29.92
N GLU A 433 29.53 -17.35 29.59
CA GLU A 433 30.36 -16.59 30.53
C GLU A 433 29.49 -15.89 31.61
N GLU A 434 28.32 -15.35 31.23
CA GLU A 434 27.37 -14.71 32.16
C GLU A 434 26.66 -15.73 33.09
N GLU A 435 26.19 -16.89 32.59
CA GLU A 435 25.64 -17.96 33.44
C GLU A 435 26.68 -18.52 34.43
N GLN A 436 27.94 -18.66 33.99
CA GLN A 436 29.00 -19.19 34.83
C GLN A 436 29.40 -18.21 35.95
N GLU A 437 29.33 -16.90 35.70
CA GLU A 437 29.58 -15.87 36.73
C GLU A 437 28.42 -15.80 37.76
N GLU A 438 27.16 -15.88 37.30
CA GLU A 438 25.96 -16.05 38.15
C GLU A 438 26.04 -17.31 39.03
N ALA A 439 26.46 -18.46 38.47
CA ALA A 439 26.63 -19.69 39.24
C ALA A 439 27.71 -19.56 40.33
N ASN A 440 28.81 -18.87 40.03
CA ASN A 440 29.89 -18.60 40.99
C ASN A 440 29.44 -17.65 42.12
N GLU A 441 28.69 -16.59 41.81
CA GLU A 441 28.06 -15.70 42.79
C GLU A 441 27.10 -16.47 43.72
N ARG A 442 26.24 -17.34 43.15
CA ARG A 442 25.27 -18.16 43.90
C ARG A 442 25.99 -19.12 44.86
N ALA A 443 27.08 -19.76 44.43
CA ALA A 443 27.90 -20.63 45.28
C ALA A 443 28.61 -19.86 46.41
N ALA A 444 29.21 -18.70 46.11
CA ALA A 444 29.88 -17.85 47.10
C ALA A 444 28.92 -17.33 48.20
N LYS A 445 27.66 -17.07 47.84
CA LYS A 445 26.61 -16.64 48.79
C LYS A 445 26.16 -17.77 49.72
N GLN A 446 26.22 -19.04 49.31
CA GLN A 446 25.89 -20.19 50.17
C GLN A 446 26.97 -20.50 51.21
N GLN A 447 28.26 -20.47 50.83
CA GLN A 447 29.36 -20.79 51.75
C GLN A 447 29.46 -19.82 52.95
N LYS A 448 28.87 -18.62 52.85
CA LYS A 448 28.90 -17.59 53.91
C LYS A 448 27.86 -17.74 55.03
N ARG A 449 27.03 -18.79 55.04
CA ARG A 449 25.96 -18.97 56.05
C ARG A 449 26.12 -20.19 56.97
N SER A 450 27.24 -20.91 56.91
CA SER A 450 27.50 -22.11 57.73
C SER A 450 28.73 -21.93 58.63
N GLY A 451 28.58 -21.18 59.74
CA GLY A 451 29.75 -20.76 60.52
C GLY A 451 29.52 -20.14 61.89
N ASP A 452 28.61 -20.68 62.72
CA ASP A 452 28.85 -20.81 64.17
C ASP A 452 27.82 -21.71 64.87
N LYS A 453 28.15 -22.22 66.07
CA LYS A 453 27.29 -23.07 66.93
C LYS A 453 27.38 -22.64 68.40
N VAL A 454 26.23 -22.62 69.11
CA VAL A 454 26.14 -22.83 70.57
C VAL A 454 24.80 -23.54 70.89
N ASP A 455 24.79 -24.32 71.96
CA ASP A 455 23.72 -25.14 72.58
C ASP A 455 22.60 -24.26 73.25
N ASP A 456 21.53 -24.73 73.92
CA ASP A 456 21.27 -25.95 74.73
C ASP A 456 19.72 -26.23 74.86
N ASP A 457 19.29 -27.22 75.65
CA ASP A 457 17.96 -27.86 75.69
C ASP A 457 16.76 -27.06 76.28
N LYS A 458 15.54 -27.25 75.72
CA LYS A 458 14.42 -27.99 76.43
C LYS A 458 13.07 -28.22 75.69
N ILE A 459 12.57 -29.43 75.95
CA ILE A 459 11.25 -30.10 75.75
C ILE A 459 10.12 -29.49 76.66
N PRO A 460 8.78 -29.58 76.43
CA PRO A 460 7.98 -30.66 75.78
C PRO A 460 6.70 -30.34 74.91
N PHE A 461 6.11 -31.42 74.35
CA PHE A 461 4.66 -31.78 74.25
C PHE A 461 3.79 -31.50 72.99
N GLU A 462 3.36 -32.62 72.33
CA GLU A 462 2.02 -33.03 71.82
C GLU A 462 1.14 -32.11 70.90
N GLU A 463 0.25 -32.60 70.00
CA GLU A 463 -0.19 -33.97 69.61
C GLU A 463 -0.75 -34.04 68.15
N GLY A 464 -0.70 -35.21 67.48
CA GLY A 464 -1.54 -35.59 66.30
C GLY A 464 -1.19 -35.00 64.90
N LYS A 465 -1.67 -35.54 63.76
CA LYS A 465 -2.45 -36.78 63.50
C LYS A 465 -2.41 -37.28 62.00
N THR A 466 -1.52 -38.23 61.72
CA THR A 466 -1.67 -39.48 60.89
C THR A 466 -2.38 -39.56 59.50
N VAL A 467 -1.60 -40.07 58.51
CA VAL A 467 -1.88 -40.92 57.29
C VAL A 467 -2.70 -40.49 56.06
N GLU A 468 -2.32 -41.14 54.94
CA GLU A 468 -2.83 -41.11 53.56
C GLU A 468 -3.89 -42.21 53.27
N SER A 469 -4.52 -42.17 52.07
CA SER A 469 -4.48 -43.23 51.02
C SER A 469 -5.79 -43.58 50.26
N THR A 470 -5.71 -43.52 48.91
CA THR A 470 -6.31 -44.38 47.86
C THR A 470 -7.81 -44.76 47.78
N ALA A 471 -8.47 -44.20 46.74
CA ALA A 471 -9.08 -44.91 45.57
C ALA A 471 -10.51 -45.55 45.55
N ALA A 472 -11.14 -45.42 44.35
CA ALA A 472 -12.08 -46.31 43.62
C ALA A 472 -13.64 -46.20 43.75
N ALA A 473 -14.32 -46.51 42.62
CA ALA A 473 -15.76 -46.87 42.40
C ALA A 473 -16.85 -45.77 42.58
N ASP A 474 -18.01 -45.76 41.87
CA ASP A 474 -18.56 -46.59 40.76
C ASP A 474 -19.78 -45.92 40.05
N ASN A 475 -19.92 -46.09 38.72
CA ASN A 475 -21.14 -46.23 37.84
C ASN A 475 -22.33 -45.22 37.97
N ALA A 476 -23.45 -45.26 37.20
CA ALA A 476 -24.02 -46.12 36.12
C ALA A 476 -25.08 -45.31 35.30
N ASP A 477 -25.68 -45.71 34.16
CA ASP A 477 -25.48 -46.86 33.24
C ASP A 477 -24.89 -46.35 31.89
N ASP A 478 -25.42 -46.25 30.65
CA ASP A 478 -26.55 -46.67 29.72
C ASP A 478 -26.10 -46.09 28.32
N ASP A 479 -26.52 -46.37 27.06
CA ASP A 479 -27.17 -47.38 26.18
C ASP A 479 -26.98 -46.79 24.72
N VAL A 480 -26.76 -47.39 23.52
CA VAL A 480 -27.06 -48.68 22.83
C VAL A 480 -25.91 -49.05 21.82
N GLU A 481 -26.12 -49.97 20.84
CA GLU A 481 -25.11 -50.53 19.89
C GLU A 481 -25.53 -50.52 18.39
N MET A 482 -24.60 -50.68 17.42
CA MET A 482 -24.43 -51.90 16.57
C MET A 482 -23.45 -51.77 15.37
N GLU A 483 -22.96 -52.93 14.89
CA GLU A 483 -21.92 -53.18 13.86
C GLU A 483 -22.56 -53.66 12.51
N GLU A 484 -21.91 -54.19 11.45
CA GLU A 484 -20.54 -54.70 11.16
C GLU A 484 -20.29 -54.82 9.62
N SER A 485 -19.06 -55.22 9.23
CA SER A 485 -18.66 -55.92 7.98
C SER A 485 -18.65 -55.16 6.61
N GLY A 486 -17.68 -55.38 5.70
CA GLY A 486 -16.42 -56.15 5.82
C GLY A 486 -15.82 -56.68 4.50
N THR A 487 -14.53 -57.05 4.53
CA THR A 487 -13.70 -57.76 3.50
C THR A 487 -13.15 -56.96 2.30
N ALA A 488 -12.11 -57.52 1.63
CA ALA A 488 -11.08 -56.79 0.85
C ALA A 488 -10.51 -57.66 -0.33
N GLU A 489 -9.24 -57.41 -0.73
CA GLU A 489 -8.48 -57.92 -1.92
C GLU A 489 -8.73 -57.11 -3.23
N GLU A 490 -7.78 -56.90 -4.15
CA GLU A 490 -6.32 -56.59 -4.14
C GLU A 490 -5.88 -56.18 -5.60
N GLU A 491 -4.60 -55.85 -5.83
CA GLU A 491 -3.89 -55.67 -7.15
C GLU A 491 -4.11 -54.38 -8.03
N ASP A 492 -2.98 -53.69 -8.27
CA ASP A 492 -2.41 -53.16 -9.53
C ASP A 492 -2.68 -51.78 -10.23
N GLU A 493 -1.53 -51.23 -10.69
CA GLU A 493 -1.20 -50.33 -11.82
C GLU A 493 -1.41 -48.78 -11.80
N GLU A 494 -0.75 -48.13 -12.79
CA GLU A 494 -0.11 -46.81 -12.69
C GLU A 494 -0.95 -45.58 -13.16
N SER A 495 -0.39 -44.39 -12.88
CA SER A 495 -0.43 -43.13 -13.67
C SER A 495 -1.54 -42.10 -13.41
N SER A 496 -1.35 -40.91 -13.98
CA SER A 496 -2.22 -39.71 -13.91
C SER A 496 -2.38 -39.05 -12.53
N ALA A 497 -1.32 -38.40 -12.04
CA ALA A 497 -1.45 -37.39 -10.99
C ALA A 497 -2.04 -36.09 -11.58
N GLU A 498 -3.36 -35.93 -11.53
CA GLU A 498 -4.02 -34.65 -11.82
C GLU A 498 -3.55 -33.56 -10.82
N PRO A 499 -3.44 -32.29 -11.24
CA PRO A 499 -3.06 -31.20 -10.34
C PRO A 499 -4.13 -31.06 -9.23
N LYS A 500 -3.73 -31.32 -7.98
CA LYS A 500 -4.63 -31.28 -6.82
C LYS A 500 -5.30 -29.91 -6.72
N LYS A 501 -6.63 -29.86 -6.85
CA LYS A 501 -7.41 -28.62 -6.79
C LYS A 501 -7.17 -27.92 -5.44
N THR A 502 -6.68 -26.70 -5.51
CA THR A 502 -6.37 -25.84 -4.35
C THR A 502 -7.57 -25.00 -3.95
N TYR A 503 -7.80 -24.85 -2.64
CA TYR A 503 -8.92 -24.12 -2.05
C TYR A 503 -8.40 -23.06 -1.05
N CYS A 504 -9.31 -22.22 -0.54
CA CYS A 504 -9.04 -21.12 0.38
C CYS A 504 -8.06 -20.04 -0.15
N TYR A 505 -7.82 -19.00 0.65
CA TYR A 505 -6.83 -17.95 0.39
C TYR A 505 -5.38 -18.46 0.50
N CYS A 506 -5.13 -19.45 1.36
CA CYS A 506 -3.81 -20.08 1.52
C CYS A 506 -3.41 -21.01 0.36
N ASN A 507 -4.30 -21.24 -0.62
CA ASN A 507 -4.13 -22.19 -1.73
C ASN A 507 -3.86 -23.65 -1.27
N GLY A 508 -4.24 -24.01 -0.05
CA GLY A 508 -4.08 -25.35 0.49
C GLY A 508 -5.02 -26.39 -0.13
N PRO A 509 -4.79 -27.69 0.15
CA PRO A 509 -5.73 -28.77 -0.20
C PRO A 509 -7.00 -28.71 0.66
N ASP A 510 -7.93 -29.64 0.41
CA ASP A 510 -9.18 -29.85 1.14
C ASP A 510 -8.97 -30.50 2.54
N SER A 511 -8.15 -29.87 3.38
CA SER A 511 -7.72 -30.37 4.69
C SER A 511 -8.45 -29.73 5.87
N GLY A 512 -8.99 -30.53 6.80
CA GLY A 512 -9.54 -30.04 8.07
C GLY A 512 -10.99 -29.54 7.99
N ARG A 513 -11.38 -28.60 8.86
CA ARG A 513 -12.73 -28.00 8.83
C ARG A 513 -12.77 -26.88 7.79
N MET A 514 -13.71 -26.96 6.86
CA MET A 514 -13.87 -25.99 5.77
C MET A 514 -15.31 -25.48 5.66
N LEU A 515 -15.43 -24.23 5.21
CA LEU A 515 -16.66 -23.48 5.03
C LEU A 515 -16.85 -23.18 3.54
N ALA A 516 -18.02 -23.55 2.98
CA ALA A 516 -18.37 -23.25 1.60
C ALA A 516 -18.84 -21.79 1.46
N CYS A 517 -18.43 -21.11 0.40
CA CYS A 517 -18.95 -19.81 0.02
C CYS A 517 -20.23 -19.97 -0.82
N ASP A 518 -21.32 -19.32 -0.40
CA ASP A 518 -22.62 -19.27 -1.09
C ASP A 518 -22.60 -18.50 -2.43
N GLY A 519 -21.46 -17.94 -2.84
CA GLY A 519 -21.32 -17.12 -4.04
C GLY A 519 -21.32 -17.99 -5.31
N GLU A 520 -22.33 -17.83 -6.16
CA GLU A 520 -22.58 -18.65 -7.36
C GLU A 520 -21.43 -18.70 -8.40
N GLN A 521 -20.41 -17.84 -8.26
CA GLN A 521 -19.21 -17.78 -9.11
C GLN A 521 -17.91 -17.68 -8.29
N CYS A 522 -17.91 -18.13 -7.03
CA CYS A 522 -16.73 -18.09 -6.16
C CYS A 522 -15.60 -18.98 -6.71
N LYS A 523 -14.49 -18.38 -7.17
CA LYS A 523 -13.34 -19.10 -7.76
C LYS A 523 -12.68 -20.11 -6.82
N LYS A 524 -12.80 -19.92 -5.50
CA LYS A 524 -12.16 -20.78 -4.47
C LYS A 524 -13.11 -21.80 -3.84
N GLU A 525 -14.42 -21.59 -3.93
CA GLU A 525 -15.52 -22.45 -3.40
C GLU A 525 -15.52 -22.72 -1.88
N TRP A 526 -14.39 -23.11 -1.29
CA TRP A 526 -14.23 -23.58 0.09
C TRP A 526 -13.05 -22.90 0.79
N PHE A 527 -13.16 -22.66 2.09
CA PHE A 527 -12.18 -21.94 2.91
C PHE A 527 -11.95 -22.63 4.26
N HIS A 528 -10.71 -22.73 4.73
CA HIS A 528 -10.41 -23.36 6.02
C HIS A 528 -10.85 -22.49 7.20
N PHE A 529 -11.40 -23.12 8.24
CA PHE A 529 -11.83 -22.43 9.47
C PHE A 529 -10.66 -21.68 10.13
N GLU A 530 -9.48 -22.29 10.20
CA GLU A 530 -8.28 -21.71 10.82
C GLU A 530 -7.77 -20.48 10.03
N CYS A 531 -7.78 -20.53 8.70
CA CYS A 531 -7.42 -19.39 7.84
C CYS A 531 -8.43 -18.22 7.91
N LEU A 532 -9.65 -18.47 8.41
CA LEU A 532 -10.69 -17.46 8.62
C LEU A 532 -10.82 -17.04 10.10
N GLY A 533 -10.03 -17.61 11.02
CA GLY A 533 -10.13 -17.36 12.45
C GLY A 533 -11.41 -17.90 13.11
N PHE A 534 -12.11 -18.87 12.49
CA PHE A 534 -13.33 -19.45 13.02
C PHE A 534 -13.07 -20.67 13.92
N GLU A 535 -13.36 -20.55 15.22
CA GLU A 535 -13.37 -21.69 16.15
C GLU A 535 -14.64 -22.55 15.97
N GLU A 536 -15.78 -21.91 15.68
CA GLU A 536 -17.10 -22.54 15.43
C GLU A 536 -17.71 -22.00 14.12
N ALA A 537 -18.72 -22.71 13.59
CA ALA A 537 -19.36 -22.34 12.33
C ALA A 537 -20.26 -21.09 12.51
N PRO A 538 -20.29 -20.14 11.56
CA PRO A 538 -21.16 -18.96 11.67
C PRO A 538 -22.65 -19.32 11.82
N GLU A 539 -23.36 -18.61 12.70
CA GLU A 539 -24.82 -18.81 12.92
C GLU A 539 -25.68 -18.42 11.69
N SER A 540 -25.10 -17.76 10.69
CA SER A 540 -25.81 -17.30 9.50
C SER A 540 -26.09 -18.46 8.53
N LYS A 541 -27.35 -18.55 8.06
CA LYS A 541 -27.80 -19.56 7.07
C LYS A 541 -27.14 -19.46 5.68
N LYS A 542 -26.32 -18.44 5.46
CA LYS A 542 -25.46 -18.26 4.31
C LYS A 542 -24.14 -17.67 4.79
N TRP A 543 -23.05 -17.97 4.10
CA TRP A 543 -21.75 -17.32 4.31
C TRP A 543 -21.06 -17.07 2.97
N TYR A 544 -20.37 -15.95 2.86
CA TYR A 544 -19.61 -15.57 1.68
C TYR A 544 -18.19 -15.19 2.10
N CYS A 545 -17.18 -15.54 1.30
CA CYS A 545 -15.83 -15.00 1.45
C CYS A 545 -15.80 -13.51 1.08
N ASP A 546 -14.76 -12.79 1.47
CA ASP A 546 -14.66 -11.33 1.36
C ASP A 546 -14.86 -10.83 -0.08
N ASP A 547 -14.24 -11.49 -1.07
CA ASP A 547 -14.47 -11.24 -2.50
C ASP A 547 -15.97 -11.29 -2.88
N CYS A 548 -16.68 -12.28 -2.32
CA CYS A 548 -18.10 -12.51 -2.59
C CYS A 548 -19.01 -11.65 -1.71
N LEU A 549 -18.57 -11.23 -0.51
CA LEU A 549 -19.26 -10.23 0.30
C LEU A 549 -19.29 -8.89 -0.41
N ILE A 550 -18.15 -8.43 -0.96
CA ILE A 550 -18.07 -7.21 -1.77
C ILE A 550 -19.04 -7.28 -2.95
N VAL A 551 -19.09 -8.42 -3.65
CA VAL A 551 -20.00 -8.63 -4.79
C VAL A 551 -21.48 -8.69 -4.37
N GLU A 552 -21.84 -9.34 -3.26
CA GLU A 552 -23.23 -9.44 -2.80
C GLU A 552 -23.73 -8.15 -2.15
N GLU A 553 -22.89 -7.41 -1.42
CA GLU A 553 -23.21 -6.05 -0.96
C GLU A 553 -23.42 -5.12 -2.16
N TRP A 554 -22.54 -5.18 -3.18
CA TRP A 554 -22.69 -4.40 -4.40
C TRP A 554 -24.00 -4.73 -5.14
N LYS A 555 -24.34 -6.02 -5.31
CA LYS A 555 -25.64 -6.44 -5.87
C LYS A 555 -26.82 -5.94 -5.03
N SER A 556 -26.75 -6.08 -3.70
CA SER A 556 -27.81 -5.65 -2.79
C SER A 556 -28.04 -4.14 -2.82
N MET A 557 -26.99 -3.34 -3.07
CA MET A 557 -27.06 -1.89 -3.19
C MET A 557 -27.52 -1.40 -4.58
N HIS A 558 -27.35 -2.18 -5.65
CA HIS A 558 -27.58 -1.73 -7.03
C HIS A 558 -28.69 -2.46 -7.81
N PHE A 559 -29.10 -3.66 -7.40
CA PHE A 559 -30.05 -4.49 -8.16
C PHE A 559 -31.28 -4.98 -7.39
N ASN A 560 -31.42 -4.70 -6.10
CA ASN A 560 -32.64 -5.01 -5.32
C ASN A 560 -33.75 -3.96 -5.53
N VAL A 561 -34.31 -3.94 -6.75
CA VAL A 561 -35.65 -3.42 -7.02
C VAL A 561 -36.59 -4.62 -7.24
N ASP A 562 -37.78 -4.56 -6.66
CA ASP A 562 -38.85 -5.57 -6.72
C ASP A 562 -38.57 -6.96 -6.09
N ARG A 563 -38.67 -7.06 -4.75
CA ARG A 563 -39.20 -8.31 -4.14
C ARG A 563 -40.01 -8.25 -2.84
N ASN A 564 -40.70 -7.14 -2.56
CA ASN A 564 -42.09 -7.10 -2.01
C ASN A 564 -42.60 -5.66 -1.80
#